data_AF-A0AAE3VYE5-F1
#
_entry.id   AF-A0AAE3VYE5-F1
#
_cell.length_a   1.000
_cell.length_b   1.000
_cell.length_c   1.000
_cell.angle_alpha   90.00
_cell.angle_beta   90.00
_cell.angle_gamma   90.00
#
_symmetry.space_group_name_H-M   'P 1'
#
loop_
_entity.id
_entity.type
_entity.pdbx_description
1 polymer ?
#
loop_
_entity_poly.entity_id
_entity_poly.type
_entity_poly.pdbx_seq_one_letter_code
_entity_poly.pdbx_strand_id
1 'polypeptide(L)'
;MEADQLLRQRLRRAVPPVVGAGVSWSVYPREADTPMNLVLDIVAARLGADATLVWVDDGTPEVLALPGLPRPAVAWSRRSLAAGLLIRTLLLTDGLTARTRRILCRQAALHLLAETALRLGNPDLAARCGVAAFLDRDWTAPRTGALATSADSEDRLALWFFALAHEFGHFADPRTHARGSLTDASVRTMLLAARRHDGHDLIGDVLHRRPLRPADVRAETVADMFAADVLLEAATRLLPDGGHPVRVIGELLLAAAVVAAGERCRAFCAMLGHRDGRGDGRLDHLTYPAAASVRASVLRAHLAAAMTARYGTGRPSPVDRLQRWDRVVAGVAAPLDPVLAVLETGVTDAFREALDDSVPIEYLMERLRPQAGPALRAEAREFVHLVQAGGRHGEWLDELVYVLG
;
A
#
# COMPACT_ATOMS: atom_id res chain seq x y z
N MET A 1 34.42 0.55 -1.86
CA MET A 1 34.58 -0.65 -2.72
C MET A 1 34.22 -1.94 -1.98
N GLU A 2 34.83 -2.25 -0.83
CA GLU A 2 34.54 -3.49 -0.08
C GLU A 2 33.11 -3.54 0.50
N ALA A 3 32.63 -2.42 1.06
CA ALA A 3 31.25 -2.32 1.57
C ALA A 3 30.17 -2.51 0.49
N ASP A 4 30.38 -1.98 -0.73
CA ASP A 4 29.45 -2.13 -1.84
C ASP A 4 29.44 -3.56 -2.40
N GLN A 5 30.60 -4.23 -2.42
CA GLN A 5 30.67 -5.64 -2.79
C GLN A 5 29.93 -6.52 -1.78
N LEU A 6 30.12 -6.28 -0.48
CA LEU A 6 29.41 -6.99 0.58
C LEU A 6 27.90 -6.77 0.50
N LEU A 7 27.46 -5.54 0.27
CA LEU A 7 26.03 -5.26 0.08
C LEU A 7 25.47 -6.00 -1.13
N ARG A 8 26.13 -5.91 -2.29
CA ARG A 8 25.68 -6.62 -3.51
C ARG A 8 25.57 -8.12 -3.27
N GLN A 9 26.52 -8.70 -2.54
CA GLN A 9 26.48 -10.11 -2.16
C GLN A 9 25.28 -10.44 -1.25
N ARG A 10 24.97 -9.58 -0.27
CA ARG A 10 23.81 -9.76 0.61
C ARG A 10 22.49 -9.55 -0.12
N LEU A 11 22.40 -8.55 -1.00
CA LEU A 11 21.21 -8.30 -1.83
C LEU A 11 20.89 -9.49 -2.74
N ARG A 12 21.90 -10.12 -3.35
CA ARG A 12 21.72 -11.37 -4.13
C ARG A 12 21.10 -12.52 -3.35
N ARG A 13 21.22 -12.51 -2.02
CA ARG A 13 20.58 -13.51 -1.14
C ARG A 13 19.23 -13.03 -0.61
N ALA A 14 19.08 -11.74 -0.34
CA ALA A 14 17.91 -11.17 0.31
C ALA A 14 16.76 -10.86 -0.67
N VAL A 15 17.05 -10.42 -1.90
CA VAL A 15 16.03 -9.97 -2.87
C VAL A 15 15.24 -11.16 -3.45
N PRO A 16 15.87 -12.22 -4.01
CA PRO A 16 15.12 -13.28 -4.70
C PRO A 16 14.04 -13.99 -3.86
N PRO A 17 14.25 -14.29 -2.57
CA PRO A 17 13.20 -14.89 -1.72
C PRO A 17 11.98 -13.99 -1.54
N VAL A 18 12.17 -12.67 -1.66
CA VAL A 18 11.15 -11.66 -1.37
C VAL A 18 10.36 -11.32 -2.62
N VAL A 19 11.04 -11.12 -3.76
CA VAL A 19 10.42 -10.64 -5.00
C VAL A 19 10.14 -11.75 -6.02
N GLY A 20 10.75 -12.93 -5.86
CA GLY A 20 10.67 -14.06 -6.80
C GLY A 20 12.01 -14.35 -7.48
N ALA A 21 12.36 -15.64 -7.60
CA ALA A 21 13.67 -16.07 -8.11
C ALA A 21 13.91 -15.77 -9.61
N GLY A 22 12.84 -15.69 -10.41
CA GLY A 22 12.89 -15.37 -11.84
C GLY A 22 12.78 -13.88 -12.17
N VAL A 23 12.67 -13.02 -11.16
CA VAL A 23 12.36 -11.59 -11.34
C VAL A 23 13.65 -10.78 -11.49
N SER A 24 13.68 -9.91 -12.51
CA SER A 24 14.82 -9.02 -12.74
C SER A 24 14.84 -7.90 -11.71
N TRP A 25 16.03 -7.57 -11.22
CA TRP A 25 16.20 -6.44 -10.30
C TRP A 25 17.55 -5.77 -10.46
N SER A 26 17.59 -4.49 -10.09
CA SER A 26 18.81 -3.67 -10.11
C SER A 26 18.85 -2.72 -8.93
N VAL A 27 20.05 -2.32 -8.49
CA VAL A 27 20.19 -1.24 -7.52
C VAL A 27 19.93 0.08 -8.24
N TYR A 28 19.11 0.95 -7.64
CA TYR A 28 18.82 2.24 -8.23
C TYR A 28 20.10 3.10 -8.35
N PRO A 29 20.43 3.58 -9.57
CA PRO A 29 21.52 4.53 -9.77
C PRO A 29 21.29 5.86 -9.03
N ARG A 30 22.31 6.33 -8.30
CA ARG A 30 22.27 7.60 -7.54
C ARG A 30 23.09 8.72 -8.20
N GLU A 31 23.53 8.54 -9.45
CA GLU A 31 24.45 9.45 -10.13
C GLU A 31 23.79 10.73 -10.68
N ALA A 32 22.48 10.71 -10.93
CA ALA A 32 21.74 11.83 -11.50
C ALA A 32 20.99 12.64 -10.42
N ASP A 33 20.85 13.95 -10.61
CA ASP A 33 19.95 14.74 -9.76
C ASP A 33 18.50 14.47 -10.18
N THR A 34 17.76 13.75 -9.33
CA THR A 34 16.38 13.34 -9.61
C THR A 34 15.52 13.52 -8.36
N PRO A 35 14.19 13.69 -8.51
CA PRO A 35 13.27 13.71 -7.38
C PRO A 35 13.41 12.50 -6.45
N MET A 36 13.70 11.33 -7.02
CA MET A 36 13.97 10.10 -6.25
C MET A 36 15.21 10.24 -5.38
N ASN A 37 16.32 10.73 -5.92
CA ASN A 37 17.55 10.92 -5.16
C ASN A 37 17.38 11.94 -4.03
N LEU A 38 16.64 13.02 -4.28
CA LEU A 38 16.28 13.99 -3.24
C LEU A 38 15.49 13.34 -2.10
N VAL A 39 14.49 12.51 -2.42
CA VAL A 39 13.71 11.79 -1.40
C VAL A 39 14.60 10.81 -0.63
N LEU A 40 15.47 10.05 -1.32
CA LEU A 40 16.41 9.14 -0.69
C LEU A 40 17.43 9.86 0.20
N ASP A 41 17.82 11.09 -0.14
CA ASP A 41 18.68 11.93 0.70
C ASP A 41 17.97 12.37 1.99
N ILE A 42 16.69 12.78 1.89
CA ILE A 42 15.88 13.10 3.07
C ILE A 42 15.74 11.87 3.97
N VAL A 43 15.45 10.69 3.38
CA VAL A 43 15.38 9.42 4.11
C VAL A 43 16.71 9.12 4.80
N ALA A 44 17.83 9.21 4.07
CA ALA A 44 19.15 8.91 4.61
C ALA A 44 19.53 9.85 5.76
N ALA A 45 19.24 11.14 5.63
CA ALA A 45 19.47 12.13 6.68
C ALA A 45 18.66 11.81 7.95
N ARG A 46 17.41 11.37 7.81
CA ARG A 46 16.53 11.03 8.94
C ARG A 46 16.90 9.72 9.62
N LEU A 47 17.33 8.72 8.85
CA LEU A 47 17.76 7.43 9.38
C LEU A 47 19.21 7.47 9.90
N GLY A 48 19.99 8.50 9.54
CA GLY A 48 21.41 8.57 9.85
C GLY A 48 22.23 7.49 9.13
N ALA A 49 21.73 6.98 8.01
CA ALA A 49 22.33 5.89 7.26
C ALA A 49 21.97 5.96 5.77
N ASP A 50 22.86 5.50 4.89
CA ASP A 50 22.62 5.50 3.44
C ASP A 50 21.43 4.60 3.05
N ALA A 51 20.41 5.20 2.45
CA ALA A 51 19.27 4.48 1.91
C ALA A 51 19.61 3.79 0.58
N THR A 52 19.25 2.51 0.44
CA THR A 52 19.39 1.75 -0.81
C THR A 52 18.02 1.42 -1.40
N LEU A 53 17.79 1.84 -2.63
CA LEU A 53 16.62 1.41 -3.40
C LEU A 53 17.01 0.30 -4.38
N VAL A 54 16.21 -0.76 -4.43
CA VAL A 54 16.32 -1.85 -5.42
C VAL A 54 15.09 -1.78 -6.32
N TRP A 55 15.29 -1.54 -7.61
CA TRP A 55 14.24 -1.66 -8.62
C TRP A 55 13.98 -3.12 -8.93
N VAL A 56 12.70 -3.47 -8.95
CA VAL A 56 12.21 -4.79 -9.35
C VAL A 56 11.41 -4.61 -10.63
N ASP A 57 11.88 -5.22 -11.70
CA ASP A 57 11.20 -5.25 -13.00
C ASP A 57 10.38 -6.53 -13.08
N ASP A 58 9.12 -6.42 -13.51
CA ASP A 58 8.19 -7.55 -13.72
C ASP A 58 7.84 -8.40 -12.46
N GLY A 59 8.12 -7.89 -11.26
CA GLY A 59 7.69 -8.52 -9.99
C GLY A 59 6.29 -8.12 -9.54
N THR A 60 5.77 -8.73 -8.48
CA THR A 60 4.50 -8.34 -7.82
C THR A 60 4.45 -6.87 -7.46
N PRO A 61 3.27 -6.26 -7.26
CA PRO A 61 3.10 -4.82 -7.12
C PRO A 61 3.36 -4.41 -5.67
N GLU A 62 4.56 -4.70 -5.16
CA GLU A 62 4.94 -4.50 -3.76
C GLU A 62 6.10 -3.52 -3.61
N VAL A 63 6.15 -2.93 -2.41
CA VAL A 63 7.29 -2.19 -1.86
C VAL A 63 7.63 -2.91 -0.56
N LEU A 64 8.89 -3.26 -0.37
CA LEU A 64 9.30 -4.22 0.67
C LEU A 64 10.61 -3.78 1.32
N ALA A 65 10.58 -3.52 2.62
CA ALA A 65 11.78 -3.39 3.43
C ALA A 65 12.58 -4.70 3.45
N LEU A 66 13.91 -4.59 3.35
CA LEU A 66 14.85 -5.71 3.37
C LEU A 66 15.70 -5.67 4.66
N PRO A 67 15.18 -6.20 5.80
CA PRO A 67 15.90 -6.17 7.06
C PRO A 67 17.15 -7.08 7.05
N GLY A 68 18.09 -6.81 7.97
CA GLY A 68 19.32 -7.60 8.13
C GLY A 68 20.47 -7.23 7.16
N LEU A 69 20.25 -6.23 6.31
CA LEU A 69 21.29 -5.64 5.47
C LEU A 69 22.13 -4.61 6.25
N PRO A 70 23.37 -4.33 5.82
CA PRO A 70 24.27 -3.40 6.52
C PRO A 70 23.80 -1.94 6.47
N ARG A 71 22.86 -1.62 5.58
CA ARG A 71 22.20 -0.33 5.47
C ARG A 71 20.72 -0.52 5.11
N PRO A 72 19.84 0.45 5.43
CA PRO A 72 18.43 0.39 5.06
C PRO A 72 18.27 0.14 3.57
N ALA A 73 17.51 -0.88 3.19
CA ALA A 73 17.21 -1.14 1.80
C ALA A 73 15.75 -1.51 1.60
N VAL A 74 15.19 -1.01 0.50
CA VAL A 74 13.82 -1.28 0.08
C VAL A 74 13.84 -1.80 -1.35
N ALA A 75 13.15 -2.91 -1.60
CA ALA A 75 12.82 -3.37 -2.94
C ALA A 75 11.50 -2.76 -3.38
N TRP A 76 11.45 -2.22 -4.59
CA TRP A 76 10.27 -1.54 -5.12
C TRP A 76 9.98 -2.00 -6.53
N SER A 77 8.80 -2.60 -6.70
CA SER A 77 8.26 -2.93 -8.02
C SER A 77 7.61 -1.72 -8.68
N ARG A 78 7.92 -1.50 -9.97
CA ARG A 78 7.22 -0.49 -10.78
C ARG A 78 5.72 -0.78 -10.92
N ARG A 79 5.29 -2.04 -10.74
CA ARG A 79 3.87 -2.40 -10.75
C ARG A 79 3.12 -1.90 -9.51
N SER A 80 3.81 -1.62 -8.41
CA SER A 80 3.14 -1.03 -7.24
C SER A 80 2.71 0.42 -7.53
N LEU A 81 3.49 1.17 -8.31
CA LEU A 81 3.11 2.50 -8.82
C LEU A 81 1.87 2.41 -9.72
N ALA A 82 1.82 1.42 -10.60
CA ALA A 82 0.69 1.19 -11.49
C ALA A 82 -0.59 0.89 -10.69
N ALA A 83 -0.51 -0.02 -9.72
CA ALA A 83 -1.62 -0.36 -8.85
C ALA A 83 -2.07 0.84 -8.00
N GLY A 84 -1.13 1.58 -7.42
CA GLY A 84 -1.40 2.78 -6.64
C GLY A 84 -2.09 3.87 -7.48
N LEU A 85 -1.63 4.08 -8.72
CA LEU A 85 -2.28 5.02 -9.64
C LEU A 85 -3.70 4.57 -9.94
N LEU A 86 -3.89 3.30 -10.30
CA LEU A 86 -5.21 2.76 -10.63
C LEU A 86 -6.18 3.04 -9.49
N ILE A 87 -5.84 2.66 -8.25
CA ILE A 87 -6.71 2.87 -7.10
C ILE A 87 -6.96 4.36 -6.88
N ARG A 88 -5.92 5.21 -6.90
CA ARG A 88 -6.09 6.66 -6.77
C ARG A 88 -7.04 7.22 -7.83
N THR A 89 -6.86 6.85 -9.10
CA THR A 89 -7.71 7.32 -10.20
C THR A 89 -9.15 6.87 -10.00
N LEU A 90 -9.40 5.60 -9.64
CA LEU A 90 -10.75 5.10 -9.35
C LEU A 90 -11.46 5.90 -8.24
N LEU A 91 -10.70 6.33 -7.24
CA LEU A 91 -11.21 7.10 -6.11
C LEU A 91 -11.49 8.56 -6.46
N LEU A 92 -10.74 9.16 -7.38
CA LEU A 92 -10.83 10.59 -7.69
C LEU A 92 -11.47 10.91 -9.05
N THR A 93 -11.77 9.92 -9.90
CA THR A 93 -12.39 10.17 -11.21
C THR A 93 -13.82 10.69 -11.05
N ASP A 94 -14.06 11.89 -11.57
CA ASP A 94 -15.39 12.50 -11.61
C ASP A 94 -16.36 11.72 -12.51
N GLY A 95 -17.66 11.83 -12.21
CA GLY A 95 -18.72 11.18 -13.00
C GLY A 95 -18.94 9.69 -12.72
N LEU A 96 -18.02 9.01 -12.01
CA LEU A 96 -18.26 7.64 -11.56
C LEU A 96 -19.26 7.59 -10.41
N THR A 97 -20.33 6.80 -10.57
CA THR A 97 -21.27 6.51 -9.48
C THR A 97 -20.58 5.75 -8.35
N ALA A 98 -21.06 5.90 -7.11
CA ALA A 98 -20.50 5.17 -5.96
C ALA A 98 -20.52 3.64 -6.17
N ARG A 99 -21.58 3.12 -6.81
CA ARG A 99 -21.68 1.70 -7.18
C ARG A 99 -20.58 1.28 -8.15
N THR A 100 -20.36 2.05 -9.22
CA THR A 100 -19.30 1.78 -10.20
C THR A 100 -17.93 1.83 -9.53
N ARG A 101 -17.65 2.86 -8.72
CA ARG A 101 -16.38 2.97 -7.99
C ARG A 101 -16.13 1.76 -7.08
N ARG A 102 -17.15 1.29 -6.35
CA ARG A 102 -17.06 0.09 -5.51
C ARG A 102 -16.69 -1.15 -6.31
N ILE A 103 -17.35 -1.39 -7.44
CA ILE A 103 -17.06 -2.53 -8.33
C ILE A 103 -15.62 -2.48 -8.83
N LEU A 104 -15.16 -1.30 -9.27
CA LEU A 104 -13.80 -1.13 -9.79
C LEU A 104 -12.74 -1.27 -8.67
N CYS A 105 -13.02 -0.77 -7.46
CA CYS A 105 -12.14 -0.98 -6.30
C CYS A 105 -12.06 -2.47 -5.93
N ARG A 106 -13.18 -3.20 -5.99
CA ARG A 106 -13.20 -4.66 -5.81
C ARG A 106 -12.33 -5.37 -6.84
N GLN A 107 -12.46 -5.02 -8.12
CA GLN A 107 -11.64 -5.62 -9.19
C GLN A 107 -10.15 -5.30 -9.02
N ALA A 108 -9.79 -4.07 -8.66
CA ALA A 108 -8.41 -3.70 -8.36
C ALA A 108 -7.84 -4.50 -7.18
N ALA A 109 -8.63 -4.68 -6.11
CA ALA A 109 -8.25 -5.50 -4.97
C ALA A 109 -8.12 -6.99 -5.33
N LEU A 110 -9.02 -7.55 -6.15
CA LEU A 110 -8.90 -8.92 -6.66
C LEU A 110 -7.63 -9.11 -7.50
N HIS A 111 -7.25 -8.12 -8.30
CA HIS A 111 -6.00 -8.15 -9.06
C HIS A 111 -4.77 -8.18 -8.14
N LEU A 112 -4.75 -7.32 -7.11
CA LEU A 112 -3.70 -7.33 -6.08
C LEU A 112 -3.63 -8.67 -5.34
N LEU A 113 -4.78 -9.25 -4.98
CA LEU A 113 -4.86 -10.56 -4.35
C LEU A 113 -4.32 -11.65 -5.26
N ALA A 114 -4.64 -11.62 -6.55
CA ALA A 114 -4.17 -12.61 -7.51
C ALA A 114 -2.64 -12.62 -7.61
N GLU A 115 -2.02 -11.44 -7.79
CA GLU A 115 -0.57 -11.30 -7.87
C GLU A 115 0.12 -11.67 -6.55
N THR A 116 -0.45 -11.26 -5.43
CA THR A 116 0.07 -11.56 -4.09
C THR A 116 -0.01 -13.06 -3.79
N ALA A 117 -1.15 -13.70 -4.07
CA ALA A 117 -1.34 -15.13 -3.89
C ALA A 117 -0.36 -15.93 -4.75
N LEU A 118 -0.14 -15.50 -5.99
CA LEU A 118 0.85 -16.08 -6.89
C LEU A 118 2.24 -16.06 -6.25
N ARG A 119 2.69 -14.92 -5.71
CA ARG A 119 3.99 -14.81 -5.01
C ARG A 119 4.08 -15.66 -3.75
N LEU A 120 2.99 -15.78 -3.00
CA LEU A 120 2.96 -16.53 -1.74
C LEU A 120 2.78 -18.05 -1.90
N GLY A 121 2.54 -18.54 -3.12
CA GLY A 121 2.60 -19.99 -3.41
C GLY A 121 1.24 -20.61 -3.53
N ASN A 122 0.23 -19.80 -3.83
CA ASN A 122 -1.14 -20.25 -3.91
C ASN A 122 -1.69 -20.02 -5.33
N PRO A 123 -1.34 -20.90 -6.29
CA PRO A 123 -1.77 -20.77 -7.69
C PRO A 123 -3.29 -20.86 -7.84
N ASP A 124 -3.98 -21.65 -7.01
CA ASP A 124 -5.45 -21.79 -7.05
C ASP A 124 -6.14 -20.48 -6.67
N LEU A 125 -5.71 -19.87 -5.55
CA LEU A 125 -6.22 -18.55 -5.14
C LEU A 125 -5.85 -17.47 -6.16
N ALA A 126 -4.64 -17.54 -6.73
CA ALA A 126 -4.21 -16.62 -7.77
C ALA A 126 -5.11 -16.71 -9.01
N ALA A 127 -5.42 -17.94 -9.46
CA ALA A 127 -6.33 -18.18 -10.57
C ALA A 127 -7.71 -17.64 -10.24
N ARG A 128 -8.32 -18.05 -9.12
CA ARG A 128 -9.66 -17.62 -8.70
C ARG A 128 -9.81 -16.11 -8.67
N CYS A 129 -8.91 -15.41 -7.96
CA CYS A 129 -8.90 -13.96 -7.88
C CYS A 129 -8.64 -13.32 -9.25
N GLY A 130 -7.76 -13.92 -10.06
CA GLY A 130 -7.46 -13.47 -11.42
C GLY A 130 -8.70 -13.50 -12.32
N VAL A 131 -9.41 -14.64 -12.39
CA VAL A 131 -10.65 -14.76 -13.16
C VAL A 131 -11.66 -13.71 -12.72
N ALA A 132 -11.91 -13.61 -11.41
CA ALA A 132 -12.88 -12.68 -10.85
C ALA A 132 -12.50 -11.19 -11.07
N ALA A 133 -11.21 -10.86 -11.14
CA ALA A 133 -10.74 -9.50 -11.42
C ALA A 133 -11.00 -9.06 -12.88
N PHE A 134 -11.05 -10.01 -13.82
CA PHE A 134 -11.24 -9.76 -15.25
C PHE A 134 -12.68 -9.95 -15.73
N LEU A 135 -13.52 -10.60 -14.91
CA LEU A 135 -14.90 -10.88 -15.27
C LEU A 135 -15.79 -9.63 -15.22
N ASP A 136 -16.72 -9.54 -16.18
CA ASP A 136 -17.74 -8.49 -16.33
C ASP A 136 -17.14 -7.07 -16.31
N ARG A 137 -16.00 -6.92 -17.00
CA ARG A 137 -15.23 -5.68 -17.00
C ARG A 137 -15.62 -4.78 -18.18
N ASP A 138 -16.33 -3.70 -17.85
CA ASP A 138 -16.75 -2.67 -18.82
C ASP A 138 -15.88 -1.39 -18.78
N TRP A 139 -14.73 -1.43 -18.10
CA TRP A 139 -13.86 -0.28 -17.89
C TRP A 139 -12.39 -0.62 -18.16
N THR A 140 -11.70 0.26 -18.90
CA THR A 140 -10.27 0.15 -19.17
C THR A 140 -9.45 0.88 -18.11
N ALA A 141 -8.47 0.20 -17.49
CA ALA A 141 -7.55 0.86 -16.56
C ALA A 141 -6.86 2.09 -17.20
N PRO A 142 -6.63 3.18 -16.45
CA PRO A 142 -5.84 4.31 -16.91
C PRO A 142 -4.43 3.85 -17.30
N ARG A 143 -3.91 4.31 -18.44
CA ARG A 143 -2.54 3.98 -18.86
C ARG A 143 -1.52 4.68 -17.96
N THR A 144 -0.60 3.91 -17.39
CA THR A 144 0.46 4.36 -16.46
C THR A 144 1.52 5.25 -17.12
N GLY A 145 1.59 5.29 -18.46
CA GLY A 145 2.55 6.12 -19.21
C GLY A 145 2.48 7.63 -18.94
N ALA A 146 1.38 8.11 -18.35
CA ALA A 146 1.23 9.51 -17.91
C ALA A 146 2.02 9.86 -16.62
N LEU A 147 2.53 8.86 -15.88
CA LEU A 147 3.20 9.07 -14.59
C LEU A 147 4.64 9.58 -14.68
N ALA A 148 5.24 9.59 -15.88
CA ALA A 148 6.67 9.81 -16.02
C ALA A 148 7.08 11.30 -16.14
N THR A 149 6.19 12.23 -16.51
CA THR A 149 6.62 13.47 -17.19
C THR A 149 6.60 14.82 -16.44
N SER A 150 5.91 15.03 -15.31
CA SER A 150 6.18 16.23 -14.44
C SER A 150 6.26 15.89 -12.95
N ALA A 151 7.34 16.28 -12.26
CA ALA A 151 7.54 16.03 -10.83
C ALA A 151 6.81 17.03 -9.92
N ASP A 152 5.93 17.84 -10.53
CA ASP A 152 5.62 19.19 -10.04
C ASP A 152 4.24 19.26 -9.38
N SER A 153 3.72 18.13 -8.91
CA SER A 153 2.39 18.03 -8.30
C SER A 153 2.37 17.20 -7.03
N GLU A 154 1.49 17.57 -6.09
CA GLU A 154 1.33 16.89 -4.81
C GLU A 154 0.93 15.42 -4.97
N ASP A 155 0.12 15.12 -5.98
CA ASP A 155 -0.37 13.77 -6.22
C ASP A 155 0.71 12.83 -6.75
N ARG A 156 1.58 13.32 -7.62
CA ARG A 156 2.73 12.54 -8.06
C ARG A 156 3.70 12.32 -6.91
N LEU A 157 3.98 13.34 -6.10
CA LEU A 157 4.83 13.22 -4.93
C LEU A 157 4.32 12.13 -3.99
N ALA A 158 3.03 12.16 -3.65
CA ALA A 158 2.42 11.17 -2.76
C ALA A 158 2.40 9.76 -3.39
N LEU A 159 1.94 9.64 -4.63
CA LEU A 159 1.83 8.36 -5.32
C LEU A 159 3.19 7.68 -5.50
N TRP A 160 4.22 8.43 -5.85
CA TRP A 160 5.56 7.87 -6.00
C TRP A 160 6.16 7.57 -4.64
N PHE A 161 6.24 8.55 -3.74
CA PHE A 161 7.19 8.44 -2.65
C PHE A 161 6.60 7.96 -1.34
N PHE A 162 5.28 7.99 -1.15
CA PHE A 162 4.69 7.65 0.15
C PHE A 162 4.97 6.19 0.53
N ALA A 163 4.64 5.23 -0.35
CA ALA A 163 4.88 3.81 -0.08
C ALA A 163 6.38 3.49 0.11
N LEU A 164 7.25 4.15 -0.67
CA LEU A 164 8.70 4.02 -0.52
C LEU A 164 9.17 4.53 0.85
N ALA A 165 8.77 5.74 1.22
CA ALA A 165 9.17 6.35 2.48
C ALA A 165 8.58 5.59 3.67
N HIS A 166 7.37 5.05 3.55
CA HIS A 166 6.74 4.17 4.53
C HIS A 166 7.62 2.95 4.80
N GLU A 167 8.03 2.22 3.76
CA GLU A 167 8.87 1.03 3.93
C GLU A 167 10.26 1.37 4.51
N PHE A 168 10.83 2.54 4.21
CA PHE A 168 12.02 3.03 4.90
C PHE A 168 11.76 3.40 6.37
N GLY A 169 10.55 3.83 6.70
CA GLY A 169 10.11 4.12 8.06
C GLY A 169 10.16 2.90 9.00
N HIS A 170 10.09 1.68 8.48
CA HIS A 170 10.32 0.46 9.28
C HIS A 170 11.75 0.32 9.81
N PHE A 171 12.72 1.07 9.28
CA PHE A 171 14.08 1.15 9.82
C PHE A 171 14.24 2.23 10.90
N ALA A 172 13.26 3.11 11.08
CA ALA A 172 13.28 4.10 12.15
C ALA A 172 13.03 3.43 13.51
N ASP A 173 13.69 3.89 14.57
CA ASP A 173 13.50 3.32 15.91
C ASP A 173 12.13 3.72 16.48
N PRO A 174 11.16 2.78 16.63
CA PRO A 174 9.83 3.10 17.14
C PRO A 174 9.83 3.53 18.61
N ARG A 175 10.93 3.27 19.35
CA ARG A 175 11.07 3.67 20.77
C ARG A 175 11.18 5.18 20.94
N THR A 176 11.68 5.88 19.93
CA THR A 176 11.72 7.36 19.94
C THR A 176 10.32 7.97 20.08
N HIS A 177 9.29 7.28 19.54
CA HIS A 177 7.90 7.69 19.62
C HIS A 177 7.13 7.08 20.82
N ALA A 178 7.69 6.08 21.50
CA ALA A 178 7.03 5.38 22.60
C ALA A 178 6.81 6.23 23.87
N ARG A 179 7.52 7.37 23.99
CA ARG A 179 7.39 8.34 25.10
C ARG A 179 6.47 9.53 24.77
N GLY A 180 5.94 9.61 23.54
CA GLY A 180 5.08 10.70 23.06
C GLY A 180 3.61 10.31 22.98
N SER A 181 2.92 10.72 21.92
CA SER A 181 1.50 10.41 21.66
C SER A 181 1.21 8.92 21.39
N LEU A 182 2.25 8.08 21.24
CA LEU A 182 2.17 6.65 20.88
C LEU A 182 2.58 5.67 21.99
N THR A 183 2.30 6.03 23.24
CA THR A 183 2.37 5.08 24.37
C THR A 183 1.46 3.86 24.14
N ASP A 184 1.76 2.73 24.80
CA ASP A 184 0.87 1.55 24.77
C ASP A 184 -0.55 1.89 25.25
N ALA A 185 -0.68 2.79 26.24
CA ALA A 185 -1.96 3.21 26.79
C ALA A 185 -2.78 4.04 25.78
N SER A 186 -2.14 4.97 25.06
CA SER A 186 -2.81 5.78 24.03
C SER A 186 -3.21 4.92 22.84
N VAL A 187 -2.34 4.01 22.37
CA VAL A 187 -2.68 3.05 21.31
C VAL A 187 -3.86 2.17 21.73
N ARG A 188 -3.86 1.62 22.95
CA ARG A 188 -5.01 0.86 23.47
C ARG A 188 -6.29 1.69 23.51
N THR A 189 -6.21 2.96 23.90
CA THR A 189 -7.37 3.86 23.94
C THR A 189 -7.93 4.12 22.54
N MET A 190 -7.06 4.41 21.57
CA MET A 190 -7.45 4.61 20.17
C MET A 190 -8.07 3.34 19.58
N LEU A 191 -7.53 2.17 19.92
CA LEU A 191 -8.08 0.87 19.52
C LEU A 191 -9.47 0.63 20.13
N LEU A 192 -9.68 0.99 21.39
CA LEU A 192 -11.00 0.90 22.03
C LEU A 192 -12.01 1.88 21.42
N ALA A 193 -11.56 3.06 20.99
CA ALA A 193 -12.40 4.02 20.29
C ALA A 193 -12.78 3.52 18.89
N ALA A 194 -11.82 2.96 18.13
CA ALA A 194 -12.06 2.36 16.82
C ALA A 194 -13.10 1.22 16.89
N ARG A 195 -13.02 0.36 17.92
CA ARG A 195 -14.02 -0.72 18.17
C ARG A 195 -15.46 -0.23 18.32
N ARG A 196 -15.67 1.00 18.81
CA ARG A 196 -17.02 1.56 19.04
C ARG A 196 -17.63 2.15 17.76
N HIS A 197 -16.80 2.47 16.76
CA HIS A 197 -17.28 2.97 15.48
C HIS A 197 -17.73 1.83 14.54
N ASP A 198 -17.14 0.65 14.63
CA ASP A 198 -17.46 -0.52 13.78
C ASP A 198 -18.53 -1.44 14.41
N GLY A 199 -19.59 -0.84 14.97
CA GLY A 199 -20.57 -1.49 15.87
C GLY A 199 -21.40 -2.66 15.32
N HIS A 200 -21.10 -3.22 14.14
CA HIS A 200 -21.87 -4.32 13.54
C HIS A 200 -21.09 -5.43 12.84
N ASP A 201 -19.75 -5.49 12.88
CA ASP A 201 -19.04 -6.43 12.01
C ASP A 201 -17.97 -7.27 12.73
N LEU A 202 -17.68 -8.44 12.15
CA LEU A 202 -16.72 -9.50 12.53
C LEU A 202 -15.44 -9.02 13.27
N ILE A 203 -14.99 -7.80 12.98
CA ILE A 203 -13.87 -7.08 13.58
C ILE A 203 -14.03 -6.87 15.10
N GLY A 204 -15.23 -6.49 15.57
CA GLY A 204 -15.50 -6.26 17.00
C GLY A 204 -15.34 -7.53 17.84
N ASP A 205 -15.80 -8.66 17.30
CA ASP A 205 -15.71 -9.99 17.91
C ASP A 205 -14.28 -10.54 17.89
N VAL A 206 -13.56 -10.38 16.77
CA VAL A 206 -12.14 -10.73 16.65
C VAL A 206 -11.31 -9.95 17.67
N LEU A 207 -11.52 -8.64 17.75
CA LEU A 207 -10.78 -7.78 18.67
C LEU A 207 -11.09 -8.08 20.14
N HIS A 208 -12.30 -8.56 20.46
CA HIS A 208 -12.63 -9.07 21.80
C HIS A 208 -11.85 -10.35 22.12
N ARG A 209 -11.72 -11.26 21.14
CA ARG A 209 -11.03 -12.55 21.32
C ARG A 209 -9.50 -12.42 21.33
N ARG A 210 -8.93 -11.46 20.59
CA ARG A 210 -7.50 -11.11 20.63
C ARG A 210 -7.32 -9.60 20.46
N PRO A 211 -6.97 -8.87 21.54
CA PRO A 211 -6.70 -7.44 21.42
C PRO A 211 -5.44 -7.19 20.58
N LEU A 212 -5.52 -6.22 19.68
CA LEU A 212 -4.40 -5.71 18.89
C LEU A 212 -3.19 -5.45 19.79
N ARG A 213 -2.03 -5.97 19.36
CA ARG A 213 -0.77 -5.72 20.06
C ARG A 213 -0.35 -4.28 19.77
N PRO A 214 -0.15 -3.42 20.78
CA PRO A 214 0.25 -2.04 20.55
C PRO A 214 1.56 -1.90 19.77
N ALA A 215 2.44 -2.90 19.85
CA ALA A 215 3.71 -2.91 19.13
C ALA A 215 3.54 -2.93 17.60
N ASP A 216 2.62 -3.75 17.08
CA ASP A 216 2.42 -3.91 15.63
C ASP A 216 1.79 -2.64 15.04
N VAL A 217 0.77 -2.10 15.72
CA VAL A 217 0.16 -0.81 15.33
C VAL A 217 1.18 0.33 15.41
N ARG A 218 2.07 0.33 16.42
CA ARG A 218 3.10 1.36 16.56
C ARG A 218 4.10 1.32 15.40
N ALA A 219 4.59 0.15 15.01
CA ALA A 219 5.57 0.03 13.94
C ALA A 219 5.04 0.64 12.62
N GLU A 220 3.81 0.27 12.25
CA GLU A 220 3.13 0.80 11.06
C GLU A 220 2.82 2.30 11.18
N THR A 221 2.39 2.74 12.35
CA THR A 221 2.10 4.15 12.59
C THR A 221 3.36 5.01 12.49
N VAL A 222 4.50 4.53 13.01
CA VAL A 222 5.80 5.20 12.88
C VAL A 222 6.24 5.26 11.42
N ALA A 223 6.03 4.20 10.66
CA ALA A 223 6.29 4.18 9.22
C ALA A 223 5.45 5.24 8.46
N ASP A 224 4.15 5.35 8.77
CA ASP A 224 3.27 6.38 8.17
C ASP A 224 3.71 7.80 8.54
N MET A 225 4.06 8.05 9.80
CA MET A 225 4.55 9.36 10.26
C MET A 225 5.89 9.72 9.60
N PHE A 226 6.80 8.74 9.49
CA PHE A 226 8.07 8.91 8.81
C PHE A 226 7.86 9.26 7.33
N ALA A 227 6.98 8.54 6.65
CA ALA A 227 6.61 8.82 5.26
C ALA A 227 6.04 10.24 5.11
N ALA A 228 5.08 10.60 5.96
CA ALA A 228 4.48 11.93 5.96
C ALA A 228 5.52 13.03 6.11
N ASP A 229 6.44 12.90 7.07
CA ASP A 229 7.46 13.91 7.28
C ASP A 229 8.46 14.01 6.12
N VAL A 230 8.91 12.87 5.57
CA VAL A 230 9.79 12.84 4.39
C VAL A 230 9.12 13.57 3.23
N LEU A 231 7.84 13.30 2.98
CA LEU A 231 7.12 13.91 1.87
C LEU A 231 6.78 15.38 2.14
N LEU A 232 6.49 15.76 3.39
CA LEU A 232 6.33 17.17 3.77
C LEU A 232 7.62 17.95 3.58
N GLU A 233 8.79 17.34 3.75
CA GLU A 233 10.10 17.94 3.48
C GLU A 233 10.46 17.91 1.98
N ALA A 234 10.07 16.87 1.26
CA ALA A 234 10.27 16.78 -0.17
C ALA A 234 9.39 17.78 -0.94
N ALA A 235 8.13 17.98 -0.53
CA ALA A 235 7.19 18.93 -1.12
C ALA A 235 7.77 20.34 -1.22
N THR A 236 8.48 20.76 -0.17
CA THR A 236 9.12 22.07 -0.02
C THR A 236 10.27 22.32 -0.99
N ARG A 237 10.87 21.23 -1.49
CA ARG A 237 12.05 21.29 -2.35
C ARG A 237 11.70 20.97 -3.80
N LEU A 238 10.69 20.13 -4.01
CA LEU A 238 10.30 19.65 -5.34
C LEU A 238 9.11 20.40 -5.94
N LEU A 239 8.20 20.93 -5.12
CA LEU A 239 6.99 21.58 -5.63
C LEU A 239 7.16 23.09 -5.69
N PRO A 240 6.54 23.77 -6.69
CA PRO A 240 6.46 25.22 -6.73
C PRO A 240 5.88 25.78 -5.42
N ASP A 241 6.52 26.80 -4.85
CA ASP A 241 6.16 27.41 -3.56
C ASP A 241 6.04 26.42 -2.38
N GLY A 242 6.63 25.23 -2.52
CA GLY A 242 6.57 24.14 -1.56
C GLY A 242 5.26 23.36 -1.52
N GLY A 243 4.39 23.53 -2.54
CA GLY A 243 3.11 22.84 -2.67
C GLY A 243 2.00 23.45 -1.82
N HIS A 244 0.75 23.24 -2.23
CA HIS A 244 -0.41 23.73 -1.50
C HIS A 244 -0.69 22.83 -0.28
N PRO A 245 -0.62 23.33 0.97
CA PRO A 245 -0.63 22.47 2.17
C PRO A 245 -1.86 21.57 2.27
N VAL A 246 -3.03 22.08 1.91
CA VAL A 246 -4.31 21.32 1.90
C VAL A 246 -4.26 20.16 0.91
N ARG A 247 -3.63 20.34 -0.26
CA ARG A 247 -3.49 19.30 -1.28
C ARG A 247 -2.49 18.24 -0.84
N VAL A 248 -1.35 18.67 -0.28
CA VAL A 248 -0.36 17.75 0.28
C VAL A 248 -0.99 16.87 1.37
N ILE A 249 -1.77 17.45 2.29
CA ILE A 249 -2.50 16.66 3.31
C ILE A 249 -3.43 15.65 2.65
N GLY A 250 -4.25 16.08 1.68
CA GLY A 250 -5.21 15.20 1.02
C GLY A 250 -4.54 14.02 0.30
N GLU A 251 -3.47 14.29 -0.43
CA GLU A 251 -2.73 13.25 -1.16
C GLU A 251 -1.97 12.31 -0.22
N LEU A 252 -1.44 12.79 0.91
CA LEU A 252 -0.82 11.93 1.93
C LEU A 252 -1.84 11.00 2.59
N LEU A 253 -3.03 11.51 2.93
CA LEU A 253 -4.11 10.70 3.49
C LEU A 253 -4.60 9.64 2.50
N LEU A 254 -4.71 10.00 1.22
CA LEU A 254 -5.10 9.08 0.16
C LEU A 254 -4.03 8.00 -0.07
N ALA A 255 -2.75 8.39 -0.15
CA ALA A 255 -1.65 7.45 -0.33
C ALA A 255 -1.53 6.46 0.84
N ALA A 256 -1.72 6.93 2.08
CA ALA A 256 -1.77 6.06 3.25
C ALA A 256 -2.90 5.03 3.17
N ALA A 257 -4.08 5.42 2.71
CA ALA A 257 -5.20 4.49 2.52
C ALA A 257 -4.94 3.45 1.41
N VAL A 258 -4.29 3.85 0.32
CA VAL A 258 -3.88 2.94 -0.76
C VAL A 258 -2.85 1.91 -0.26
N VAL A 259 -1.85 2.36 0.51
CA VAL A 259 -0.85 1.47 1.12
C VAL A 259 -1.52 0.49 2.09
N ALA A 260 -2.40 0.97 2.97
CA ALA A 260 -3.16 0.12 3.89
C ALA A 260 -4.02 -0.92 3.16
N ALA A 261 -4.65 -0.55 2.02
CA ALA A 261 -5.39 -1.51 1.21
C ALA A 261 -4.50 -2.62 0.62
N GLY A 262 -3.31 -2.26 0.11
CA GLY A 262 -2.32 -3.23 -0.37
C GLY A 262 -1.81 -4.16 0.73
N GLU A 263 -1.48 -3.62 1.91
CA GLU A 263 -1.09 -4.41 3.09
C GLU A 263 -2.17 -5.41 3.51
N ARG A 264 -3.44 -5.03 3.49
CA ARG A 264 -4.53 -5.96 3.82
C ARG A 264 -4.63 -7.09 2.81
N CYS A 265 -4.44 -6.82 1.53
CA CYS A 265 -4.41 -7.86 0.50
C CYS A 265 -3.24 -8.83 0.76
N ARG A 266 -2.05 -8.29 1.11
CA ARG A 266 -0.88 -9.10 1.53
C ARG A 266 -1.18 -9.98 2.74
N ALA A 267 -1.71 -9.37 3.80
CA ALA A 267 -2.09 -10.04 5.04
C ALA A 267 -3.12 -11.16 4.79
N PHE A 268 -4.15 -10.88 3.99
CA PHE A 268 -5.18 -11.84 3.63
C PHE A 268 -4.61 -13.04 2.86
N CYS A 269 -3.76 -12.83 1.84
CA CYS A 269 -3.15 -13.94 1.13
C CYS A 269 -2.20 -14.75 2.03
N ALA A 270 -1.44 -14.11 2.91
CA ALA A 270 -0.58 -14.80 3.88
C ALA A 270 -1.40 -15.69 4.85
N MET A 271 -2.53 -15.17 5.34
CA MET A 271 -3.49 -15.90 6.16
C MET A 271 -3.94 -17.21 5.51
N LEU A 272 -4.23 -17.16 4.21
CA LEU A 272 -4.72 -18.32 3.44
C LEU A 272 -3.60 -19.28 3.02
N GLY A 273 -2.38 -18.77 2.80
CA GLY A 273 -1.20 -19.58 2.47
C GLY A 273 -0.76 -20.52 3.60
N HIS A 274 -1.03 -20.18 4.87
CA HIS A 274 -0.77 -21.05 6.01
C HIS A 274 -1.89 -22.10 6.19
N ARG A 275 -1.87 -23.15 5.35
CA ARG A 275 -2.80 -24.30 5.43
C ARG A 275 -2.45 -25.32 6.53
N ASP A 276 -1.26 -25.25 7.15
CA ASP A 276 -0.75 -26.26 8.12
C ASP A 276 -1.28 -26.15 9.57
N GLY A 277 -2.51 -25.67 9.78
CA GLY A 277 -3.25 -25.89 11.04
C GLY A 277 -2.73 -25.24 12.34
N ARG A 278 -1.60 -24.51 12.33
CA ARG A 278 -1.17 -23.70 13.48
C ARG A 278 -1.90 -22.35 13.46
N GLY A 279 -3.13 -22.36 13.97
CA GLY A 279 -4.15 -21.31 13.86
C GLY A 279 -3.84 -19.92 14.43
N ASP A 280 -2.62 -19.64 14.89
CA ASP A 280 -2.27 -18.36 15.51
C ASP A 280 -2.01 -17.24 14.49
N GLY A 281 -1.41 -17.55 13.33
CA GLY A 281 -1.14 -16.54 12.29
C GLY A 281 -2.40 -16.06 11.56
N ARG A 282 -3.45 -16.90 11.49
CA ARG A 282 -4.70 -16.55 10.81
C ARG A 282 -5.46 -15.39 11.48
N LEU A 283 -5.34 -15.28 12.80
CA LEU A 283 -6.11 -14.34 13.61
C LEU A 283 -5.47 -12.94 13.69
N ASP A 284 -4.16 -12.84 13.58
CA ASP A 284 -3.46 -11.54 13.57
C ASP A 284 -3.91 -10.69 12.36
N HIS A 285 -4.20 -11.33 11.23
CA HIS A 285 -4.67 -10.67 10.00
C HIS A 285 -6.10 -10.11 10.07
N LEU A 286 -6.94 -10.59 10.99
CA LEU A 286 -8.32 -10.10 11.16
C LEU A 286 -8.37 -8.77 11.93
N THR A 287 -7.26 -8.34 12.51
CA THR A 287 -7.18 -7.09 13.28
C THR A 287 -6.81 -5.86 12.44
N TYR A 288 -6.43 -6.06 11.18
CA TYR A 288 -5.94 -5.01 10.29
C TYR A 288 -6.91 -3.84 10.06
N PRO A 289 -8.24 -4.02 9.92
CA PRO A 289 -9.15 -2.88 9.74
C PRO A 289 -9.10 -1.88 10.90
N ALA A 290 -9.09 -2.38 12.14
CA ALA A 290 -8.98 -1.52 13.31
C ALA A 290 -7.58 -0.90 13.45
N ALA A 291 -6.53 -1.61 13.05
CA ALA A 291 -5.18 -1.04 12.99
C ALA A 291 -5.10 0.11 11.97
N ALA A 292 -5.71 -0.04 10.79
CA ALA A 292 -5.78 0.99 9.76
C ALA A 292 -6.53 2.24 10.24
N SER A 293 -7.66 2.07 10.94
CA SER A 293 -8.41 3.19 11.54
C SER A 293 -7.59 3.97 12.58
N VAL A 294 -6.83 3.26 13.43
CA VAL A 294 -5.92 3.90 14.39
C VAL A 294 -4.78 4.63 13.68
N ARG A 295 -4.12 3.99 12.71
CA ARG A 295 -3.07 4.61 11.90
C ARG A 295 -3.55 5.89 11.22
N ALA A 296 -4.73 5.86 10.59
CA ALA A 296 -5.31 7.03 9.94
C ALA A 296 -5.57 8.17 10.93
N SER A 297 -6.06 7.87 12.12
CA SER A 297 -6.30 8.87 13.17
C SER A 297 -5.00 9.48 13.70
N VAL A 298 -3.96 8.66 13.93
CA VAL A 298 -2.65 9.17 14.32
C VAL A 298 -2.04 10.01 13.21
N LEU A 299 -2.10 9.55 11.97
CA LEU A 299 -1.56 10.28 10.82
C LEU A 299 -2.21 11.67 10.69
N ARG A 300 -3.54 11.77 10.85
CA ARG A 300 -4.25 13.07 10.87
C ARG A 300 -3.71 13.98 11.97
N ALA A 301 -3.60 13.48 13.21
CA ALA A 301 -3.07 14.25 14.33
C ALA A 301 -1.61 14.68 14.11
N HIS A 302 -0.80 13.78 13.54
CA HIS A 302 0.60 14.04 13.20
C HIS A 302 0.72 15.12 12.13
N LEU A 303 -0.06 15.05 11.06
CA LEU A 303 -0.10 16.08 10.01
C LEU A 303 -0.47 17.44 10.59
N ALA A 304 -1.46 17.52 11.50
CA ALA A 304 -1.82 18.77 12.15
C ALA A 304 -0.65 19.36 12.96
N ALA A 305 0.07 18.52 13.70
CA ALA A 305 1.25 18.92 14.47
C ALA A 305 2.41 19.36 13.56
N ALA A 306 2.72 18.59 12.51
CA ALA A 306 3.78 18.89 11.55
C ALA A 306 3.50 20.21 10.80
N MET A 307 2.27 20.43 10.36
CA MET A 307 1.86 21.69 9.72
C MET A 307 1.91 22.88 10.69
N THR A 308 1.59 22.65 11.96
CA THR A 308 1.72 23.68 13.01
C THR A 308 3.18 24.08 13.20
N ALA A 309 4.10 23.12 13.27
CA ALA A 309 5.53 23.40 13.38
C ALA A 309 6.07 24.13 12.15
N ARG A 310 5.59 23.76 10.96
CA ARG A 310 6.08 24.27 9.68
C ARG A 310 5.55 25.66 9.31
N TYR A 311 4.25 25.87 9.46
CA TYR A 311 3.56 27.10 9.03
C TYR A 311 3.16 27.99 10.21
N GLY A 312 3.52 27.61 11.43
CA GLY A 312 3.30 28.42 12.63
C GLY A 312 4.25 29.60 12.71
N THR A 313 4.13 30.58 11.82
CA THR A 313 4.77 31.90 11.99
C THR A 313 3.82 32.86 12.71
N GLY A 314 4.33 33.67 13.65
CA GLY A 314 3.57 34.72 14.33
C GLY A 314 3.19 34.46 15.81
N ARG A 315 2.41 35.40 16.36
CA ARG A 315 2.05 35.55 17.80
C ARG A 315 0.87 34.72 18.38
N PRO A 316 0.09 33.87 17.67
CA PRO A 316 -0.90 33.06 18.36
C PRO A 316 -0.24 32.01 19.27
N SER A 317 -0.96 31.61 20.33
CA SER A 317 -0.46 30.57 21.23
C SER A 317 -0.22 29.25 20.46
N PRO A 318 0.72 28.40 20.88
CA PRO A 318 0.94 27.09 20.26
C PRO A 318 -0.34 26.24 20.17
N VAL A 319 -1.22 26.35 21.15
CA VAL A 319 -2.50 25.63 21.22
C VAL A 319 -3.46 26.09 20.13
N ASP A 320 -3.63 27.40 19.95
CA ASP A 320 -4.53 27.94 18.92
C ASP A 320 -4.08 27.57 17.51
N ARG A 321 -2.76 27.52 17.29
CA ARG A 321 -2.17 27.09 16.01
C ARG A 321 -2.43 25.62 15.73
N LEU A 322 -2.26 24.76 16.74
CA LEU A 322 -2.56 23.34 16.62
C LEU A 322 -4.05 23.11 16.32
N GLN A 323 -4.95 23.77 17.06
CA GLN A 323 -6.39 23.67 16.84
C GLN A 323 -6.82 24.20 15.46
N ARG A 324 -6.10 25.18 14.89
CA ARG A 324 -6.34 25.63 13.52
C ARG A 324 -5.99 24.53 12.52
N TRP A 325 -4.81 23.95 12.62
CA TRP A 325 -4.38 22.91 11.68
C TRP A 325 -5.14 21.60 11.84
N ASP A 326 -5.54 21.25 13.07
CA ASP A 326 -6.44 20.13 13.34
C ASP A 326 -7.77 20.28 12.58
N ARG A 327 -8.38 21.47 12.63
CA ARG A 327 -9.58 21.79 11.83
C ARG A 327 -9.34 21.72 10.33
N VAL A 328 -8.17 22.17 9.85
CA VAL A 328 -7.83 22.08 8.42
C VAL A 328 -7.69 20.62 7.99
N VAL A 329 -6.96 19.80 8.74
CA VAL A 329 -6.79 18.37 8.45
C VAL A 329 -8.14 17.65 8.51
N ALA A 330 -8.97 17.94 9.51
CA ALA A 330 -10.32 17.40 9.59
C ALA A 330 -11.19 17.83 8.39
N GLY A 331 -11.09 19.10 7.96
CA GLY A 331 -11.78 19.61 6.78
C GLY A 331 -11.32 18.99 5.46
N VAL A 332 -10.06 18.54 5.37
CA VAL A 332 -9.53 17.78 4.23
C VAL A 332 -9.96 16.31 4.29
N ALA A 333 -9.96 15.72 5.49
CA ALA A 333 -10.30 14.32 5.68
C ALA A 333 -11.81 14.04 5.45
N ALA A 334 -12.69 14.93 5.90
CA ALA A 334 -14.14 14.70 5.83
C ALA A 334 -14.67 14.45 4.40
N PRO A 335 -14.24 15.19 3.35
CA PRO A 335 -14.60 14.87 1.97
C PRO A 335 -13.99 13.57 1.45
N LEU A 336 -12.85 13.12 2.00
CA LEU A 336 -12.20 11.87 1.61
C LEU A 336 -12.85 10.65 2.25
N ASP A 337 -13.38 10.75 3.47
CA ASP A 337 -14.01 9.64 4.19
C ASP A 337 -15.01 8.81 3.37
N PRO A 338 -15.99 9.40 2.64
CA PRO A 338 -16.90 8.60 1.81
C PRO A 338 -16.20 7.91 0.64
N VAL A 339 -15.15 8.53 0.08
CA VAL A 339 -14.34 7.96 -0.99
C VAL A 339 -13.51 6.78 -0.47
N LEU A 340 -12.88 6.93 0.69
CA LEU A 340 -12.12 5.87 1.34
C LEU A 340 -13.03 4.71 1.78
N ALA A 341 -14.24 4.98 2.24
CA ALA A 341 -15.22 3.94 2.55
C ALA A 341 -15.58 3.07 1.33
N VAL A 342 -15.56 3.62 0.11
CA VAL A 342 -15.74 2.86 -1.13
C VAL A 342 -14.56 1.91 -1.37
N LEU A 343 -13.32 2.36 -1.14
CA LEU A 343 -12.13 1.50 -1.22
C LEU A 343 -12.23 0.35 -0.21
N GLU A 344 -12.55 0.67 1.05
CA GLU A 344 -12.73 -0.30 2.13
C GLU A 344 -13.76 -1.37 1.78
N THR A 345 -14.91 -0.93 1.28
CA THR A 345 -15.99 -1.85 0.88
C THR A 345 -15.56 -2.72 -0.30
N GLY A 346 -14.87 -2.14 -1.30
CA GLY A 346 -14.35 -2.88 -2.45
C GLY A 346 -13.34 -3.96 -2.05
N VAL A 347 -12.40 -3.64 -1.16
CA VAL A 347 -11.44 -4.60 -0.61
C VAL A 347 -12.16 -5.71 0.15
N THR A 348 -13.15 -5.37 0.97
CA THR A 348 -13.93 -6.36 1.73
C THR A 348 -14.72 -7.29 0.80
N ASP A 349 -15.33 -6.75 -0.25
CA ASP A 349 -16.03 -7.56 -1.25
C ASP A 349 -15.06 -8.48 -2.01
N ALA A 350 -13.85 -8.02 -2.30
CA ALA A 350 -12.83 -8.85 -2.94
C ALA A 350 -12.42 -10.02 -2.03
N PHE A 351 -12.32 -9.81 -0.71
CA PHE A 351 -12.05 -10.89 0.24
C PHE A 351 -13.19 -11.89 0.30
N ARG A 352 -14.45 -11.42 0.30
CA ARG A 352 -15.62 -12.31 0.26
C ARG A 352 -15.63 -13.17 -1.00
N GLU A 353 -15.40 -12.57 -2.16
CA GLU A 353 -15.33 -13.26 -3.45
C GLU A 353 -14.19 -14.31 -3.48
N ALA A 354 -13.03 -13.96 -2.93
CA ALA A 354 -11.88 -14.85 -2.85
C ALA A 354 -12.11 -16.08 -1.96
N LEU A 355 -13.02 -15.99 -0.98
CA LEU A 355 -13.41 -17.07 -0.08
C LEU A 355 -14.67 -17.82 -0.51
N ASP A 356 -15.35 -17.38 -1.57
CA ASP A 356 -16.67 -17.90 -1.92
C ASP A 356 -16.61 -19.26 -2.61
N ASP A 357 -16.41 -20.31 -1.85
CA ASP A 357 -16.36 -21.68 -2.39
C ASP A 357 -17.70 -22.20 -2.93
N SER A 358 -18.79 -21.41 -2.87
CA SER A 358 -20.08 -21.78 -3.47
C SER A 358 -20.10 -21.68 -5.00
N VAL A 359 -19.20 -20.86 -5.57
CA VAL A 359 -19.05 -20.71 -7.02
C VAL A 359 -17.76 -21.42 -7.47
N PRO A 360 -17.85 -22.51 -8.25
CA PRO A 360 -16.68 -23.21 -8.78
C PRO A 360 -15.89 -22.32 -9.75
N ILE A 361 -14.56 -22.48 -9.78
CA ILE A 361 -13.68 -21.69 -10.66
C ILE A 361 -13.91 -22.04 -12.15
N GLU A 362 -14.30 -23.28 -12.42
CA GLU A 362 -14.74 -23.81 -13.72
C GLU A 362 -15.81 -22.89 -14.32
N TYR A 363 -16.82 -22.55 -13.51
CA TYR A 363 -17.93 -21.70 -13.91
C TYR A 363 -17.49 -20.26 -14.16
N LEU A 364 -16.58 -19.73 -13.33
CA LEU A 364 -16.01 -18.39 -13.55
C LEU A 364 -15.22 -18.35 -14.87
N MET A 365 -14.43 -19.39 -15.15
CA MET A 365 -13.66 -19.53 -16.39
C MET A 365 -14.57 -19.61 -17.62
N GLU A 366 -15.62 -20.42 -17.56
CA GLU A 366 -16.62 -20.52 -18.63
C GLU A 366 -17.24 -19.16 -18.98
N ARG A 367 -17.48 -18.32 -17.98
CA ARG A 367 -17.99 -16.95 -18.20
C ARG A 367 -16.92 -15.99 -18.72
N LEU A 368 -15.66 -16.16 -18.35
CA LEU A 368 -14.55 -15.31 -18.80
C LEU A 368 -14.20 -15.56 -20.27
N ARG A 369 -14.19 -16.81 -20.74
CA ARG A 369 -13.82 -17.18 -22.12
C ARG A 369 -14.50 -16.34 -23.21
N PRO A 370 -15.84 -16.13 -23.22
CA PRO A 370 -16.48 -15.29 -24.24
C PRO A 370 -16.14 -13.79 -24.10
N GLN A 371 -15.65 -13.34 -22.94
CA GLN A 371 -15.26 -11.94 -22.69
C GLN A 371 -13.78 -11.66 -23.01
N ALA A 372 -12.95 -12.70 -23.19
CA ALA A 372 -11.50 -12.62 -23.39
C ALA A 372 -11.09 -12.14 -24.80
N GLY A 373 -11.63 -10.99 -25.21
CA GLY A 373 -11.28 -10.28 -26.44
C GLY A 373 -9.95 -9.49 -26.32
N PRO A 374 -9.51 -8.84 -27.41
CA PRO A 374 -8.19 -8.19 -27.48
C PRO A 374 -7.93 -7.14 -26.39
N ALA A 375 -8.96 -6.41 -25.96
CA ALA A 375 -8.84 -5.40 -24.92
C ALA A 375 -8.51 -6.03 -23.55
N LEU A 376 -9.24 -7.09 -23.17
CA LEU A 376 -9.03 -7.77 -21.90
C LEU A 376 -7.66 -8.47 -21.87
N ARG A 377 -7.24 -9.09 -22.97
CA ARG A 377 -5.90 -9.71 -23.10
C ARG A 377 -4.78 -8.69 -23.00
N ALA A 378 -4.95 -7.51 -23.61
CA ALA A 378 -3.98 -6.44 -23.49
C ALA A 378 -3.81 -5.96 -22.04
N GLU A 379 -4.90 -5.93 -21.27
CA GLU A 379 -4.90 -5.57 -19.85
C GLU A 379 -4.33 -6.69 -18.95
N ALA A 380 -4.63 -7.94 -19.27
CA ALA A 380 -4.13 -9.10 -18.54
C ALA A 380 -2.67 -9.44 -18.83
N ARG A 381 -2.06 -8.81 -19.87
CA ARG A 381 -0.71 -9.12 -20.33
C ARG A 381 0.33 -9.12 -19.22
N GLU A 382 0.29 -8.12 -18.34
CA GLU A 382 1.25 -8.02 -17.23
C GLU A 382 1.07 -9.17 -16.24
N PHE A 383 -0.17 -9.54 -15.91
CA PHE A 383 -0.45 -10.69 -15.06
C PHE A 383 0.01 -12.01 -15.70
N VAL A 384 -0.28 -12.21 -16.99
CA VAL A 384 0.18 -13.39 -17.74
C VAL A 384 1.71 -13.50 -17.75
N HIS A 385 2.40 -12.39 -18.01
CA HIS A 385 3.86 -12.34 -17.96
C HIS A 385 4.41 -12.70 -16.57
N LEU A 386 3.78 -12.19 -15.52
CA LEU A 386 4.16 -12.50 -14.14
C LEU A 386 4.00 -14.00 -13.80
N VAL A 387 2.91 -14.63 -14.24
CA VAL A 387 2.71 -16.08 -14.06
C VAL A 387 3.80 -16.87 -14.78
N GLN A 388 4.07 -16.53 -16.04
CA GLN A 388 5.09 -17.19 -16.86
C GLN A 388 6.51 -17.01 -16.27
N ALA A 389 6.86 -15.81 -15.83
CA ALA A 389 8.16 -15.52 -15.22
C ALA A 389 8.32 -16.15 -13.82
N GLY A 390 7.22 -16.30 -13.08
CA GLY A 390 7.20 -16.89 -11.75
C GLY A 390 7.43 -18.39 -11.73
N GLY A 391 7.24 -19.09 -12.86
CA GLY A 391 7.40 -20.54 -12.98
C GLY A 391 6.46 -21.34 -12.07
N ARG A 392 5.31 -20.76 -11.72
CA ARG A 392 4.30 -21.39 -10.86
C ARG A 392 3.17 -21.90 -11.73
N HIS A 393 2.78 -23.14 -11.48
CA HIS A 393 1.80 -23.86 -12.26
C HIS A 393 0.62 -24.30 -11.40
N GLY A 394 -0.50 -24.51 -12.06
CA GLY A 394 -1.74 -24.96 -11.47
C GLY A 394 -2.77 -25.01 -12.58
N GLU A 395 -3.60 -26.05 -12.61
CA GLU A 395 -4.54 -26.32 -13.71
C GLU A 395 -5.31 -25.07 -14.15
N TRP A 396 -5.95 -24.39 -13.19
CA TRP A 396 -6.73 -23.18 -13.45
C TRP A 396 -5.90 -21.95 -13.75
N LEU A 397 -4.67 -21.87 -13.23
CA LEU A 397 -3.76 -20.76 -13.49
C LEU A 397 -3.21 -20.84 -14.92
N ASP A 398 -2.82 -22.04 -15.35
CA ASP A 398 -2.37 -22.32 -16.70
C ASP A 398 -3.52 -22.11 -17.70
N GLU A 399 -4.75 -22.51 -17.35
CA GLU A 399 -5.93 -22.24 -18.19
C GLU A 399 -6.25 -20.74 -18.28
N LEU A 400 -6.17 -20.00 -17.16
CA LEU A 400 -6.35 -18.55 -17.15
C LEU A 400 -5.34 -17.85 -18.07
N VAL A 401 -4.07 -18.29 -18.01
CA VAL A 401 -3.01 -17.80 -18.93
C VAL A 401 -3.33 -18.14 -20.38
N TYR A 402 -3.85 -19.34 -20.67
CA TYR A 402 -4.25 -19.72 -22.01
C TYR A 402 -5.41 -18.87 -22.54
N VAL A 403 -6.39 -18.55 -21.71
CA VAL A 403 -7.56 -17.73 -22.09
C VAL A 403 -7.19 -16.26 -22.31
N LEU A 404 -6.27 -15.73 -21.49
CA LEU A 404 -5.89 -14.31 -21.50
C LEU A 404 -4.65 -13.99 -22.34
N GLY A 405 -3.84 -14.99 -22.72
CA GLY A 405 -2.73 -14.88 -23.66
C GLY A 405 -3.20 -14.70 -25.10
#